data_AF-A0A1X7SZJ1-F1
#
_entry.id   AF-A0A1X7SZJ1-F1
#
_cell.length_a   1.000
_cell.length_b   1.000
_cell.length_c   1.000
_cell.angle_alpha   90.00
_cell.angle_beta   90.00
_cell.angle_gamma   90.00
#
_symmetry.space_group_name_H-M   'P 1'
#
loop_
_entity.id
_entity.type
_entity.pdbx_description
1 polymer ?
#
loop_
_entity_poly.entity_id
_entity_poly.type
_entity_poly.pdbx_seq_one_letter_code
_entity_poly.pdbx_strand_id
1 'polypeptide(L)'
;MAKRVFYLDISHMKLVSDVLKESHLIDADWFELGMGLNLPYPDLANIRARFTDPSQCLLECLSLWLTSANNRTWESLASALERMNQKPAATLIRNT
;
A
#
# COMPACT_ATOMS: atom_id res chain seq x y z
N MET A 1 12.09 24.15 -0.09
CA MET A 1 12.56 23.24 -1.16
C MET A 1 11.47 22.21 -1.39
N ALA A 2 10.84 22.21 -2.56
CA ALA A 2 9.79 21.24 -2.86
C ALA A 2 10.42 19.85 -3.00
N LYS A 3 10.25 18.96 -2.01
CA LYS A 3 10.53 17.53 -2.19
C LYS A 3 9.77 17.11 -3.46
N ARG A 4 10.47 16.65 -4.50
CA ARG A 4 9.81 16.09 -5.68
C ARG A 4 9.01 14.90 -5.19
N VAL A 5 7.70 15.07 -5.14
CA VAL A 5 6.78 14.00 -4.80
C VAL A 5 6.76 13.07 -6.01
N PHE A 6 7.43 11.92 -5.88
CA PHE A 6 7.31 10.86 -6.87
C PHE A 6 5.93 10.23 -6.72
N TYR A 7 5.12 10.41 -7.76
CA TYR A 7 3.81 9.77 -7.87
C TYR A 7 3.99 8.41 -8.53
N LEU A 8 3.60 7.38 -7.80
CA LEU A 8 3.43 6.02 -8.27
C LEU A 8 2.13 5.93 -9.06
N ASP A 9 2.16 5.09 -10.08
CA ASP A 9 1.02 4.74 -10.90
C ASP A 9 0.90 3.22 -10.98
N ILE A 10 -0.08 2.75 -11.74
CA ILE A 10 -0.32 1.31 -11.93
C ILE A 10 0.88 0.58 -12.55
N SER A 11 1.76 1.26 -13.31
CA SER A 11 2.99 0.65 -13.85
C SER A 11 3.99 0.30 -12.75
N HIS A 12 3.92 0.97 -11.61
CA HIS A 12 4.73 0.69 -10.42
C HIS A 12 4.12 -0.39 -9.51
N MET A 13 2.94 -0.93 -9.84
CA MET A 13 2.24 -1.93 -9.04
C MET A 13 3.10 -3.15 -8.74
N LYS A 14 3.82 -3.66 -9.74
CA LYS A 14 4.71 -4.82 -9.56
C LYS A 14 5.82 -4.52 -8.57
N LEU A 15 6.44 -3.36 -8.70
CA LEU A 15 7.55 -2.94 -7.84
C LEU A 15 7.09 -2.69 -6.40
N VAL A 16 5.93 -2.06 -6.20
CA VAL A 16 5.31 -1.91 -4.87
C VAL A 16 4.98 -3.29 -4.28
N SER A 17 4.41 -4.20 -5.06
CA SER A 17 4.11 -5.56 -4.59
C SER A 17 5.36 -6.33 -4.18
N ASP A 18 6.46 -6.21 -4.94
CA ASP A 18 7.71 -6.91 -4.63
C ASP A 18 8.34 -6.36 -3.35
N VAL A 19 8.37 -5.03 -3.17
CA VAL A 19 8.88 -4.40 -1.93
C VAL A 19 8.05 -4.78 -0.70
N LEU A 20 6.73 -4.88 -0.83
CA LEU A 20 5.85 -5.30 0.28
C LEU A 20 6.09 -6.77 0.65
N LYS A 21 6.35 -7.64 -0.34
CA LYS A 21 6.73 -9.04 -0.10
C LYS A 21 8.09 -9.14 0.60
N GLU A 22 9.09 -8.37 0.15
CA GLU A 22 10.41 -8.29 0.80
C GLU A 22 10.32 -7.77 2.23
N SER A 23 9.37 -6.88 2.49
CA SER A 23 9.11 -6.31 3.81
C SER A 23 8.43 -7.27 4.79
N HIS A 24 8.14 -8.51 4.38
CA HIS A 24 7.33 -9.46 5.17
C HIS A 24 5.99 -8.87 5.64
N LEU A 25 5.40 -7.93 4.88
CA LEU A 25 3.99 -7.61 5.03
C LEU A 25 3.22 -8.82 4.52
N ILE A 26 3.06 -9.77 5.43
CA ILE A 26 2.22 -10.92 5.23
C ILE A 26 0.81 -10.36 5.11
N ASP A 27 0.20 -10.53 3.94
CA ASP A 27 -1.17 -10.88 3.63
C ASP A 27 -2.29 -10.63 4.68
N ALA A 28 -2.07 -10.76 5.99
CA ALA A 28 -3.07 -10.47 7.02
C ALA A 28 -3.42 -8.97 7.16
N ASP A 29 -2.48 -8.05 6.89
CA ASP A 29 -2.63 -6.65 7.30
C ASP A 29 -3.00 -5.67 6.16
N TRP A 30 -3.36 -6.18 4.98
CA TRP A 30 -3.74 -5.34 3.82
C TRP A 30 -4.91 -4.38 4.12
N PHE A 31 -5.79 -4.76 5.05
CA PHE A 31 -6.95 -3.96 5.44
C PHE A 31 -6.53 -2.73 6.26
N GLU A 32 -5.65 -2.93 7.25
CA GLU A 32 -5.06 -1.83 8.02
C GLU A 32 -4.17 -0.95 7.15
N LEU A 33 -3.42 -1.56 6.23
CA LEU A 33 -2.65 -0.84 5.23
C LEU A 33 -3.54 0.06 4.38
N GLY A 34 -4.65 -0.48 3.86
CA GLY A 34 -5.61 0.27 3.07
C GLY A 34 -6.19 1.46 3.84
N MET A 35 -6.54 1.27 5.11
CA MET A 35 -6.97 2.37 5.98
C MET A 35 -5.85 3.41 6.19
N GLY A 36 -4.61 2.96 6.41
CA GLY A 36 -3.43 3.83 6.54
C GLY A 36 -3.15 4.66 5.29
N LEU A 37 -3.45 4.11 4.11
CA LEU A 37 -3.37 4.77 2.80
C LEU A 37 -4.55 5.72 2.53
N ASN A 38 -5.47 5.89 3.50
CA ASN A 38 -6.73 6.65 3.38
C ASN A 38 -7.64 6.14 2.25
N LEU A 39 -7.65 4.82 2.01
CA LEU A 39 -8.65 4.23 1.14
C LEU A 39 -10.02 4.21 1.82
N PRO A 40 -11.12 4.41 1.08
CA PRO A 40 -12.45 4.32 1.64
C PRO A 40 -12.71 2.92 2.20
N TYR A 41 -13.15 2.85 3.45
CA TYR A 41 -13.61 1.61 4.08
C TYR A 41 -14.56 0.77 3.21
N PRO A 42 -15.60 1.34 2.54
CA PRO A 42 -16.49 0.54 1.70
C PRO A 42 -15.76 -0.17 0.54
N ASP A 43 -14.71 0.43 -0.01
CA ASP A 43 -13.93 -0.19 -1.07
C ASP A 43 -13.08 -1.35 -0.53
N LEU A 44 -12.45 -1.16 0.63
CA LEU A 44 -11.74 -2.24 1.33
C LEU A 44 -12.69 -3.39 1.69
N ALA A 45 -13.89 -3.09 2.19
CA ALA A 45 -14.89 -4.10 2.49
C ALA A 45 -15.34 -4.85 1.24
N ASN A 46 -15.47 -4.17 0.09
CA ASN A 46 -15.79 -4.78 -1.19
C ASN A 46 -14.69 -5.74 -1.65
N ILE A 47 -13.41 -5.33 -1.54
CA ILE A 47 -12.26 -6.20 -1.85
C ILE A 47 -12.30 -7.46 -0.97
N ARG A 48 -12.52 -7.30 0.34
CA ARG A 48 -12.63 -8.42 1.30
C ARG A 48 -13.79 -9.37 0.98
N ALA A 49 -14.88 -8.84 0.44
CA ALA A 49 -16.05 -9.64 0.06
C ALA A 49 -15.85 -10.39 -1.28
N ARG A 50 -15.04 -9.82 -2.19
CA ARG A 50 -14.80 -10.38 -3.52
C ARG A 50 -13.68 -11.41 -3.53
N PHE A 51 -12.67 -11.25 -2.69
CA PHE A 51 -11.48 -12.09 -2.68
C PHE A 51 -11.30 -12.76 -1.32
N THR A 52 -11.11 -14.07 -1.34
CA THR A 52 -10.83 -14.87 -0.13
C THR A 52 -9.32 -14.96 0.13
N ASP A 53 -8.52 -14.84 -0.94
CA ASP A 53 -7.07 -14.87 -0.87
C ASP A 53 -6.52 -13.50 -0.42
N PRO A 54 -5.81 -13.44 0.71
CA PRO A 54 -5.29 -12.19 1.23
C PRO A 54 -4.26 -11.54 0.29
N SER A 55 -3.49 -12.33 -0.47
CA SER A 55 -2.55 -11.80 -1.46
C SER A 55 -3.26 -11.10 -2.62
N GLN A 56 -4.43 -11.60 -3.04
CA GLN A 56 -5.26 -10.93 -4.05
C GLN A 56 -5.89 -9.65 -3.48
N CYS A 57 -6.37 -9.70 -2.23
CA CYS A 57 -6.89 -8.51 -1.55
C CYS A 57 -5.84 -7.40 -1.47
N LEU A 58 -4.58 -7.75 -1.17
CA LEU A 58 -3.48 -6.79 -1.14
C LEU A 58 -3.24 -6.17 -2.52
N LEU A 59 -3.18 -6.99 -3.58
CA LEU A 59 -2.98 -6.49 -4.94
C LEU A 59 -4.10 -5.55 -5.37
N GLU A 60 -5.35 -5.88 -5.07
CA GLU A 60 -6.51 -5.03 -5.40
C GLU A 60 -6.55 -3.76 -4.56
N CYS A 61 -6.18 -3.83 -3.28
CA CYS A 61 -6.02 -2.67 -2.41
C CYS A 61 -4.96 -1.70 -2.97
N LEU A 62 -3.81 -2.23 -3.40
CA LEU A 62 -2.75 -1.45 -4.02
C LEU A 62 -3.17 -0.89 -5.38
N SER A 63 -3.85 -1.69 -6.21
CA SER A 63 -4.39 -1.24 -7.51
C SER A 63 -5.36 -0.07 -7.31
N LEU A 64 -6.27 -0.18 -6.33
CA LEU A 64 -7.21 0.87 -5.98
C LEU A 64 -6.49 2.13 -5.50
N TRP A 65 -5.46 1.98 -4.65
CA TRP A 65 -4.62 3.10 -4.22
C TRP A 65 -3.90 3.77 -5.39
N LEU A 66 -3.25 2.99 -6.25
CA LEU A 66 -2.49 3.48 -7.42
C LEU A 66 -3.37 4.09 -8.52
N THR A 67 -4.67 3.82 -8.52
CA THR A 67 -5.63 4.39 -9.48
C THR A 67 -6.40 5.57 -8.90
N SER A 68 -6.82 5.49 -7.64
CA SER A 68 -7.84 6.38 -7.05
C SER A 68 -7.30 7.31 -5.97
N ALA A 69 -6.12 7.05 -5.37
CA ALA A 69 -5.61 7.90 -4.30
C ALA A 69 -4.98 9.20 -4.84
N ASN A 70 -5.12 10.30 -4.12
CA ASN A 70 -4.40 11.54 -4.45
C ASN A 70 -2.93 11.51 -3.99
N ASN A 71 -2.60 10.66 -3.01
CA ASN A 71 -1.27 10.54 -2.43
C ASN A 71 -0.70 9.15 -2.77
N ARG A 72 -0.30 8.97 -4.03
CA ARG A 72 0.31 7.74 -4.53
C ARG A 72 1.82 7.82 -4.41
N THR A 73 2.35 7.88 -3.20
CA THR A 73 3.78 8.18 -3.01
C THR A 73 4.43 7.19 -2.08
N TRP A 74 5.72 6.91 -2.27
CA TRP A 74 6.48 6.06 -1.35
C TRP A 74 6.43 6.58 0.09
N GLU A 75 6.44 7.89 0.28
CA GLU A 75 6.31 8.52 1.60
C GLU A 75 4.95 8.24 2.26
N SER A 76 3.86 8.24 1.49
CA SER A 76 2.54 7.90 2.02
C SER A 76 2.43 6.42 2.39
N LEU A 77 3.05 5.53 1.59
CA LEU A 77 3.13 4.11 1.89
C LEU A 77 4.01 3.85 3.14
N ALA A 78 5.20 4.45 3.21
CA ALA A 78 6.07 4.37 4.37
C ALA A 78 5.38 4.90 5.63
N SER A 79 4.65 6.01 5.53
CA SER A 79 3.91 6.59 6.65
C SER A 79 2.76 5.67 7.11
N ALA A 80 2.06 5.01 6.19
CA ALA A 80 1.05 4.01 6.52
C ALA A 80 1.69 2.81 7.26
N LEU A 81 2.85 2.36 6.80
CA LEU A 81 3.59 1.26 7.42
C LEU A 81 4.15 1.61 8.80
N GLU A 82 4.66 2.82 8.99
CA GLU A 82 5.07 3.29 10.33
C GLU A 82 3.90 3.29 11.32
N ARG A 83 2.70 3.67 10.87
CA ARG A 83 1.48 3.64 11.69
C ARG A 83 1.07 2.22 12.07
N MET A 84 1.31 1.25 11.19
CA MET A 84 1.11 -0.19 11.45
C MET A 84 2.24 -0.81 12.27
N ASN A 85 3.17 0.01 12.79
CA ASN A 85 4.37 -0.44 13.49
C ASN A 85 5.34 -1.28 12.63
N GLN A 86 5.17 -1.26 11.30
CA GLN A 86 6.03 -1.88 10.30
C GLN A 86 7.20 -0.96 9.94
N LYS A 87 7.92 -0.50 10.97
CA LYS A 87 9.08 0.40 10.82
C LYS A 87 10.17 -0.13 9.87
N PRO A 88 10.50 -1.45 9.86
CA PRO A 88 11.47 -1.99 8.92
C PRO A 88 11.02 -1.83 7.47
N ALA A 89 9.76 -2.15 7.18
CA ALA A 89 9.15 -2.01 5.87
C ALA A 89 9.13 -0.54 5.40
N ALA A 90 8.74 0.37 6.29
CA ALA A 90 8.72 1.80 6.00
C ALA A 90 10.13 2.35 5.69
N THR A 91 11.15 1.86 6.39
CA THR A 91 12.55 2.26 6.16
C THR A 91 13.06 1.72 4.82
N LEU A 92 12.72 0.48 4.47
CA LEU A 92 13.07 -0.12 3.18
C LEU A 92 12.45 0.68 2.03
N ILE A 93 11.17 1.02 2.15
CA ILE A 93 10.43 1.80 1.15
C ILE A 93 10.97 3.22 1.01
N ARG A 94 11.38 3.87 2.10
CA ARG A 94 11.99 5.20 2.04
C ARG A 94 13.36 5.22 1.35
N ASN A 95 14.04 4.07 1.30
CA ASN A 95 15.33 3.92 0.64
C ASN A 95 15.21 3.46 -0.83
N THR A 96 13.99 3.24 -1.32
CA THR A 96 13.68 2.89 -2.72
C THR A 96 13.35 4.15 -3.53
#